data_AF-A0A7C6BSC0-F1
#
_entry.id   AF-A0A7C6BSC0-F1
#
_cell.length_a   1.000
_cell.length_b   1.000
_cell.length_c   1.000
_cell.angle_alpha   90.00
_cell.angle_beta   90.00
_cell.angle_gamma   90.00
#
_symmetry.space_group_name_H-M   'P 1'
#
loop_
_entity.id
_entity.type
_entity.pdbx_description
1 polymer ?
#
loop_
_entity_poly.entity_id
_entity_poly.type
_entity_poly.pdbx_seq_one_letter_code
_entity_poly.pdbx_strand_id
1 'polypeptide(L)'
;MIFSLIFAINNEILLFIVAGAYVFIILYCWYQKIKIPKSIFLMLFIIFLGFLNFYLCPGNQARYMKDILRRFPEYYTLTIINKIDLGISALIYKFITPYGPVKFGPIYLTFFGALTIYIYSITKKKIPLLISMIPLILILSLLILIFLVGYSPIIAFMNKAVTEYGLLHSDLSHIMIISGIYSIVTFSVVYSLIKIYKYGGKRLSSLILCLLILGFASQMIKGFSPTCWFTGERWEVYYYFFITCVIYILTVELLENRDDEGKITDW
;
A
#
# COMPACT_ATOMS: atom_id res chain seq x y z
N MET A 1 -5.68 23.00 -7.05
CA MET A 1 -4.57 22.17 -7.55
C MET A 1 -3.19 22.75 -7.24
N ILE A 2 -2.90 24.03 -7.50
CA ILE A 2 -1.59 24.62 -7.17
C ILE A 2 -1.39 24.73 -5.65
N PHE A 3 -2.38 25.24 -4.90
CA PHE A 3 -2.29 25.30 -3.43
C PHE A 3 -2.10 23.93 -2.75
N SER A 4 -2.80 22.90 -3.25
CA SER A 4 -2.63 21.52 -2.78
C SER A 4 -1.23 20.97 -3.10
N LEU A 5 -0.64 21.37 -4.23
CA LEU A 5 0.73 21.02 -4.58
C LEU A 5 1.74 21.72 -3.67
N ILE A 6 1.55 23.01 -3.37
CA ILE A 6 2.41 23.77 -2.44
C ILE A 6 2.39 23.11 -1.05
N PHE A 7 1.21 22.71 -0.57
CA PHE A 7 1.09 21.96 0.68
C PHE A 7 1.81 20.60 0.63
N ALA A 8 1.66 19.90 -0.50
CA ALA A 8 2.28 18.59 -0.70
C ALA A 8 3.80 18.65 -0.69
N ILE A 9 4.40 19.61 -1.40
CA ILE A 9 5.86 19.78 -1.48
C ILE A 9 6.48 20.25 -0.17
N ASN A 10 5.68 20.70 0.81
CA ASN A 10 6.16 21.06 2.15
C ASN A 10 6.17 19.86 3.11
N ASN A 11 5.67 18.69 2.70
CA ASN A 11 5.68 17.45 3.48
C ASN A 11 6.59 16.44 2.80
N GLU A 12 7.63 15.96 3.50
CA GLU A 12 8.71 15.15 2.90
C GLU A 12 8.19 13.87 2.23
N ILE A 13 7.39 13.08 2.95
CA ILE A 13 6.83 11.83 2.42
C ILE A 13 5.83 12.11 1.27
N LEU A 14 5.01 13.16 1.41
CA LEU A 14 4.02 13.52 0.39
C LEU A 14 4.68 14.05 -0.88
N LEU A 15 5.81 14.74 -0.78
CA LEU A 15 6.62 15.17 -1.93
C LEU A 15 7.07 13.96 -2.77
N PHE A 16 7.61 12.91 -2.14
CA PHE A 16 8.01 11.69 -2.86
C PHE A 16 6.81 10.99 -3.52
N ILE A 17 5.67 10.91 -2.83
CA ILE A 17 4.46 10.29 -3.36
C ILE A 17 3.93 11.06 -4.57
N VAL A 18 3.86 12.39 -4.48
CA VAL A 18 3.42 13.25 -5.58
C VAL A 18 4.39 13.17 -6.75
N ALA A 19 5.70 13.22 -6.49
CA ALA A 19 6.71 13.01 -7.53
C ALA A 19 6.52 11.67 -8.26
N GLY A 20 6.33 10.58 -7.52
CA GLY A 20 6.03 9.26 -8.07
C GLY A 20 4.76 9.26 -8.94
N ALA A 21 3.67 9.88 -8.46
CA ALA A 21 2.44 9.99 -9.22
C ALA A 21 2.61 10.74 -10.55
N TYR A 22 3.37 11.85 -10.57
CA TYR A 22 3.65 12.58 -11.80
C TYR A 22 4.55 11.79 -12.77
N VAL A 23 5.53 11.03 -12.25
CA VAL A 23 6.32 10.10 -13.08
C VAL A 23 5.41 9.06 -13.73
N PHE A 24 4.46 8.47 -12.99
CA PHE A 24 3.49 7.54 -13.57
C PHE A 24 2.63 8.17 -14.66
N ILE A 25 2.18 9.42 -14.47
CA ILE A 25 1.40 10.14 -15.50
C ILE A 25 2.24 10.31 -16.77
N ILE A 26 3.51 10.67 -16.66
CA ILE A 26 4.42 10.81 -17.80
C ILE A 26 4.61 9.48 -18.53
N LEU A 27 4.88 8.40 -17.78
CA LEU A 27 5.03 7.06 -18.32
C LEU A 27 3.74 6.62 -19.04
N TYR A 28 2.57 6.93 -18.48
CA TYR A 28 1.28 6.65 -19.10
C TYR A 28 1.08 7.46 -20.39
N CYS A 29 1.38 8.76 -20.40
CA CYS A 29 1.31 9.60 -21.59
C CYS A 29 2.24 9.07 -22.70
N TRP A 30 3.47 8.67 -22.37
CA TRP A 30 4.40 8.05 -23.32
C TRP A 30 3.86 6.73 -23.86
N TYR A 31 3.36 5.85 -22.98
CA TYR A 31 2.79 4.57 -23.37
C TYR A 31 1.62 4.72 -24.35
N GLN A 32 0.74 5.69 -24.09
CA GLN A 32 -0.42 5.98 -24.93
C GLN A 32 -0.12 6.93 -26.11
N LYS A 33 1.14 7.35 -26.28
CA LYS A 33 1.56 8.35 -27.27
C LYS A 33 0.76 9.66 -27.21
N ILE A 34 0.30 10.03 -26.01
CA ILE A 34 -0.42 11.27 -25.74
C ILE A 34 0.60 12.40 -25.53
N LYS A 35 0.34 13.57 -26.14
CA LYS A 35 1.17 14.76 -25.90
C LYS A 35 1.07 15.16 -24.43
N ILE A 36 2.22 15.28 -23.76
CA ILE A 36 2.28 15.69 -22.35
C ILE A 36 1.87 17.18 -22.27
N PRO A 37 0.80 17.53 -21.53
CA PRO A 37 0.39 18.92 -21.37
C PRO A 37 1.47 19.74 -20.66
N LYS A 38 1.65 21.01 -21.08
CA LYS A 38 2.63 21.94 -20.51
C LYS A 38 2.48 22.14 -19.00
N SER A 39 1.26 22.01 -18.47
CA SER A 39 0.98 22.09 -17.03
C SER A 39 1.71 21.02 -16.20
N ILE A 40 1.93 19.82 -16.74
CA ILE A 40 2.69 18.76 -16.05
C ILE A 40 4.15 19.18 -15.86
N PHE A 41 4.77 19.81 -16.86
CA PHE A 41 6.14 20.31 -16.73
C PHE A 41 6.24 21.41 -15.67
N LEU A 42 5.24 22.29 -15.58
CA LEU A 42 5.18 23.28 -14.51
C LEU A 42 5.07 22.62 -13.13
N MET A 43 4.25 21.57 -12.99
CA MET A 43 4.12 20.82 -11.74
C MET A 43 5.43 20.11 -11.34
N LEU A 44 6.12 19.50 -12.30
CA LEU A 44 7.44 18.88 -12.07
C LEU A 44 8.47 19.91 -11.62
N PHE A 45 8.46 21.10 -12.20
CA PHE A 45 9.34 22.18 -11.78
C PHE A 45 9.07 22.59 -10.32
N ILE A 46 7.80 22.72 -9.93
CA ILE A 46 7.41 23.01 -8.54
C ILE A 46 7.84 21.88 -7.58
N ILE A 47 7.68 20.61 -7.99
CA ILE A 47 8.13 19.43 -7.22
C ILE A 47 9.65 19.45 -7.05
N PHE A 48 10.40 19.79 -8.10
CA PHE A 48 11.85 19.93 -8.06
C PHE A 48 12.29 21.03 -7.09
N LEU A 49 11.62 22.19 -7.09
CA LEU A 49 11.85 23.24 -6.11
C LEU A 49 11.58 22.74 -4.67
N GLY A 50 10.56 21.90 -4.48
CA GLY A 50 10.29 21.21 -3.21
C GLY A 50 11.47 20.35 -2.73
N PHE A 51 12.04 19.53 -3.62
CA PHE A 51 13.22 18.72 -3.30
C PHE A 51 14.44 19.58 -2.96
N LEU A 52 14.70 20.63 -3.74
CA LEU A 52 15.76 21.58 -3.44
C LEU A 52 15.57 22.22 -2.07
N ASN A 53 14.35 22.65 -1.74
CA ASN A 53 14.04 23.22 -0.43
C ASN A 53 14.34 22.22 0.69
N PHE A 54 13.91 20.96 0.57
CA PHE A 54 14.21 19.95 1.58
C PHE A 54 15.71 19.69 1.76
N TYR A 55 16.45 19.64 0.65
CA TYR A 55 17.88 19.38 0.65
C TYR A 55 18.70 20.54 1.24
N LEU A 56 18.31 21.78 0.91
CA LEU A 56 19.05 22.98 1.30
C LEU A 56 18.67 23.50 2.69
N CYS A 57 17.48 23.18 3.22
CA CYS A 57 17.06 23.64 4.54
C CYS A 57 17.86 22.97 5.67
N PRO A 58 18.73 23.70 6.40
CA PRO A 58 19.57 23.12 7.45
C PRO A 58 18.74 22.58 8.63
N GLY A 59 17.55 23.14 8.85
CA GLY A 59 16.61 22.67 9.87
C GLY A 59 16.18 21.21 9.68
N ASN A 60 16.10 20.72 8.44
CA ASN A 60 15.75 19.33 8.17
C ASN A 60 16.87 18.37 8.59
N GLN A 61 18.13 18.73 8.31
CA GLN A 61 19.29 17.94 8.73
C GLN A 61 19.42 17.95 10.27
N ALA A 62 19.26 19.11 10.91
CA ALA A 62 19.28 19.22 12.36
C ALA A 62 18.16 18.40 13.03
N ARG A 63 16.93 18.44 12.47
CA ARG A 63 15.81 17.62 12.93
C ARG A 63 16.09 16.13 12.76
N TYR A 64 16.58 15.73 11.59
CA TYR A 64 16.88 14.34 11.27
C TYR A 64 17.90 13.75 12.26
N MET A 65 18.99 14.47 12.55
CA MET A 65 19.99 14.03 13.54
C MET A 65 19.42 13.96 14.95
N LYS A 66 18.59 14.94 15.35
CA LYS A 66 17.91 14.92 16.65
C LYS A 66 16.94 13.74 16.78
N ASP A 67 16.23 13.40 15.71
CA ASP A 67 15.30 12.27 15.69
C ASP A 67 16.04 10.92 15.78
N ILE A 68 17.19 10.77 15.11
CA ILE A 68 18.05 9.59 15.27
C ILE A 68 18.47 9.45 16.73
N LEU A 69 19.13 10.47 17.29
CA LEU A 69 19.67 10.40 18.65
C LEU A 69 18.60 10.17 19.72
N ARG A 70 17.39 10.68 19.50
CA ARG A 70 16.30 10.61 20.48
C ARG A 70 15.43 9.37 20.35
N ARG A 71 15.20 8.87 19.14
CA ARG A 71 14.15 7.87 18.86
C ARG A 71 14.70 6.57 18.31
N PHE A 72 15.71 6.62 17.45
CA PHE A 72 16.27 5.42 16.86
C PHE A 72 17.77 5.58 16.65
N PRO A 73 18.58 5.49 17.73
CA PRO A 73 20.01 5.76 17.68
C PRO A 73 20.74 4.90 16.67
N GLU A 74 20.36 3.64 16.51
CA GLU A 74 20.98 2.68 15.59
C GLU A 74 20.58 2.91 14.12
N TYR A 75 19.67 3.84 13.82
CA TYR A 75 19.17 4.08 12.47
C TYR A 75 20.27 4.43 11.45
N TYR A 76 21.39 5.02 11.91
CA TYR A 76 22.55 5.32 11.04
C TYR A 76 23.27 4.05 10.54
N THR A 77 23.13 2.93 11.25
CA THR A 77 23.76 1.65 10.90
C THR A 77 22.97 0.90 9.82
N LEU A 78 21.73 1.33 9.54
CA LEU A 78 20.85 0.66 8.61
C LEU A 78 21.23 0.94 7.17
N THR A 79 21.44 -0.14 6.42
CA THR A 79 21.61 -0.09 4.97
C THR A 79 20.32 0.36 4.27
N ILE A 80 20.40 0.71 2.99
CA ILE A 80 19.22 1.02 2.17
C ILE A 80 18.24 -0.16 2.15
N ILE A 81 18.75 -1.40 2.11
CA ILE A 81 17.93 -2.62 2.12
C ILE A 81 17.18 -2.73 3.45
N ASN A 82 17.86 -2.48 4.57
CA ASN A 82 17.23 -2.52 5.89
C ASN A 82 16.13 -1.44 6.03
N LYS A 83 16.33 -0.27 5.44
CA LYS A 83 15.31 0.80 5.42
C LYS A 83 14.10 0.44 4.56
N ILE A 84 14.30 -0.22 3.43
CA ILE A 84 13.19 -0.74 2.62
C ILE A 84 12.44 -1.83 3.39
N ASP A 85 13.16 -2.76 4.01
CA ASP A 85 12.58 -3.82 4.84
C ASP A 85 11.76 -3.23 5.98
N LEU A 86 12.25 -2.21 6.68
CA LEU A 86 11.51 -1.47 7.70
C LEU A 86 10.14 -0.98 7.22
N GLY A 87 10.09 -0.39 6.02
CA GLY A 87 8.83 0.10 5.44
C GLY A 87 7.87 -1.05 5.08
N ILE A 88 8.38 -2.13 4.49
CA ILE A 88 7.58 -3.32 4.13
C ILE A 88 7.08 -4.03 5.39
N SER A 89 7.97 -4.23 6.35
CA SER A 89 7.73 -4.84 7.65
C SER A 89 6.66 -4.10 8.44
N ALA A 90 6.61 -2.77 8.38
CA ALA A 90 5.56 -1.98 9.01
C ALA A 90 4.17 -2.25 8.41
N LEU A 91 4.07 -2.59 7.12
CA LEU A 91 2.82 -3.00 6.48
C LEU A 91 2.46 -4.45 6.87
N ILE A 92 3.44 -5.35 6.83
CA ILE A 92 3.26 -6.76 7.20
C ILE A 92 2.83 -6.88 8.67
N TYR A 93 3.44 -6.11 9.56
CA TYR A 93 3.10 -6.06 10.98
C TYR A 93 1.60 -5.81 11.15
N LYS A 94 1.00 -4.88 10.42
CA LYS A 94 -0.44 -4.58 10.55
C LYS A 94 -1.35 -5.63 9.94
N PHE A 95 -0.83 -6.41 9.01
CA PHE A 95 -1.58 -7.48 8.40
C PHE A 95 -1.59 -8.74 9.27
N ILE A 96 -0.51 -8.98 10.02
CA ILE A 96 -0.23 -10.27 10.67
C ILE A 96 -0.26 -10.18 12.20
N THR A 97 0.15 -9.06 12.80
CA THR A 97 0.19 -8.96 14.27
C THR A 97 -1.16 -8.58 14.83
N PRO A 98 -1.58 -9.09 16.00
CA PRO A 98 -2.94 -8.94 16.52
C PRO A 98 -3.48 -7.53 16.63
N TYR A 99 -2.63 -6.55 16.97
CA TYR A 99 -3.02 -5.15 17.01
C TYR A 99 -3.34 -4.58 15.62
N GLY A 100 -2.77 -5.16 14.59
CA GLY A 100 -2.95 -4.83 13.18
C GLY A 100 -4.38 -5.09 12.67
N PRO A 101 -4.83 -6.36 12.54
CA PRO A 101 -6.18 -6.70 12.11
C PRO A 101 -7.27 -6.08 12.99
N VAL A 102 -7.04 -5.91 14.29
CA VAL A 102 -8.04 -5.28 15.17
C VAL A 102 -8.21 -3.78 14.85
N LYS A 103 -7.12 -3.04 14.65
CA LYS A 103 -7.20 -1.58 14.36
C LYS A 103 -7.49 -1.28 12.89
N PHE A 104 -6.89 -2.04 11.98
CA PHE A 104 -6.85 -1.75 10.55
C PHE A 104 -7.53 -2.83 9.69
N GLY A 105 -7.99 -3.93 10.29
CA GLY A 105 -8.73 -4.98 9.59
C GLY A 105 -9.91 -4.48 8.77
N PRO A 106 -10.70 -3.47 9.19
CA PRO A 106 -11.84 -3.02 8.40
C PRO A 106 -11.48 -2.55 6.98
N ILE A 107 -10.38 -1.80 6.80
CA ILE A 107 -9.98 -1.34 5.46
C ILE A 107 -9.45 -2.49 4.59
N TYR A 108 -8.76 -3.46 5.18
CA TYR A 108 -8.29 -4.63 4.45
C TYR A 108 -9.44 -5.58 4.10
N LEU A 109 -10.38 -5.81 5.02
CA LEU A 109 -11.58 -6.62 4.78
C LEU A 109 -12.44 -6.02 3.66
N THR A 110 -12.64 -4.70 3.66
CA THR A 110 -13.37 -4.01 2.59
C THR A 110 -12.62 -4.09 1.26
N PHE A 111 -11.30 -3.91 1.25
CA PHE A 111 -10.47 -4.08 0.04
C PHE A 111 -10.55 -5.49 -0.54
N PHE A 112 -10.24 -6.53 0.25
CA PHE A 112 -10.28 -7.90 -0.23
C PHE A 112 -11.70 -8.39 -0.52
N GLY A 113 -12.70 -7.88 0.20
CA GLY A 113 -14.11 -8.13 -0.06
C GLY A 113 -14.55 -7.57 -1.41
N ALA A 114 -14.30 -6.29 -1.66
CA ALA A 114 -14.59 -5.65 -2.95
C ALA A 114 -13.86 -6.35 -4.10
N LEU A 115 -12.57 -6.68 -3.92
CA LEU A 115 -11.78 -7.41 -4.91
C LEU A 115 -12.40 -8.79 -5.20
N THR A 116 -12.74 -9.56 -4.17
CA THR A 116 -13.33 -10.90 -4.32
C THR A 116 -14.67 -10.83 -5.06
N ILE A 117 -15.56 -9.93 -4.65
CA ILE A 117 -16.88 -9.76 -5.25
C ILE A 117 -16.74 -9.35 -6.73
N TYR A 118 -15.81 -8.45 -7.04
CA TYR A 118 -15.54 -8.03 -8.42
C TYR A 118 -14.94 -9.15 -9.28
N ILE A 119 -14.01 -9.93 -8.74
CA ILE A 119 -13.47 -11.10 -9.45
C ILE A 119 -14.57 -12.11 -9.76
N TYR A 120 -15.49 -12.33 -8.83
CA TYR A 120 -16.62 -13.21 -9.07
C TYR A 120 -17.59 -12.64 -10.09
N SER A 121 -17.89 -11.33 -10.07
CA SER A 121 -18.81 -10.72 -11.04
C SER A 121 -18.31 -10.85 -12.46
N ILE A 122 -17.00 -10.62 -12.71
CA ILE A 122 -16.45 -10.65 -14.08
C ILE A 122 -16.09 -12.05 -14.57
N THR A 123 -15.78 -13.01 -13.68
CA THR A 123 -15.38 -14.36 -14.09
C THR A 123 -16.49 -15.40 -14.00
N LYS A 124 -17.43 -15.24 -13.05
CA LYS A 124 -18.45 -16.22 -12.64
C LYS A 124 -17.89 -17.63 -12.39
N LYS A 125 -16.59 -17.76 -12.10
CA LYS A 125 -15.88 -19.05 -11.93
C LYS A 125 -15.46 -19.27 -10.48
N LYS A 126 -15.55 -20.53 -10.03
CA LYS A 126 -15.21 -20.93 -8.64
C LYS A 126 -13.72 -20.79 -8.31
N ILE A 127 -12.83 -21.18 -9.22
CA ILE A 127 -11.37 -21.15 -8.96
C ILE A 127 -10.86 -19.71 -8.74
N PRO A 128 -11.18 -18.72 -9.60
CA PRO A 128 -10.78 -17.34 -9.35
C PRO A 128 -11.36 -16.76 -8.06
N LEU A 129 -12.60 -17.08 -7.73
CA LEU A 129 -13.23 -16.70 -6.48
C LEU A 129 -12.41 -17.23 -5.28
N LEU A 130 -12.14 -18.54 -5.22
CA LEU A 130 -11.41 -19.16 -4.12
C LEU A 130 -10.02 -18.55 -3.93
N ILE A 131 -9.28 -18.30 -5.03
CA ILE A 131 -7.95 -17.70 -4.94
C ILE A 131 -8.03 -16.25 -4.42
N SER A 132 -9.00 -15.46 -4.88
CA SER A 132 -9.21 -14.08 -4.41
C SER A 132 -9.66 -13.98 -2.94
N MET A 133 -10.30 -15.03 -2.42
CA MET A 133 -10.75 -15.10 -1.02
C MET A 133 -9.62 -15.39 -0.03
N ILE A 134 -8.46 -15.88 -0.46
CA ILE A 134 -7.37 -16.31 0.44
C ILE A 134 -6.99 -15.24 1.47
N PRO A 135 -6.72 -13.96 1.09
CA PRO A 135 -6.34 -12.94 2.06
C PRO A 135 -7.49 -12.61 3.03
N LEU A 136 -8.74 -12.66 2.57
CA LEU A 136 -9.91 -12.39 3.38
C LEU A 136 -10.08 -13.48 4.46
N ILE A 137 -9.96 -14.75 4.06
CA ILE A 137 -10.01 -15.89 4.99
C ILE A 137 -8.89 -15.78 6.03
N LEU A 138 -7.70 -15.38 5.61
CA LEU A 138 -6.55 -15.23 6.51
C LEU A 138 -6.77 -14.12 7.55
N ILE A 139 -7.29 -12.97 7.15
CA ILE A 139 -7.58 -11.88 8.10
C ILE A 139 -8.69 -12.30 9.08
N LEU A 140 -9.76 -12.93 8.57
CA LEU A 140 -10.86 -13.39 9.41
C LEU A 140 -10.41 -14.47 10.40
N SER A 141 -9.59 -15.43 9.97
CA SER A 141 -9.08 -16.48 10.85
C SER A 141 -8.19 -15.91 11.95
N LEU A 142 -7.36 -14.91 11.66
CA LEU A 142 -6.58 -14.20 12.67
C LEU A 142 -7.46 -13.43 13.65
N LEU A 143 -8.48 -12.70 13.16
CA LEU A 143 -9.43 -11.98 14.02
C LEU A 143 -10.18 -12.93 14.96
N ILE A 144 -10.65 -14.07 14.45
CA ILE A 144 -11.32 -15.10 15.24
C ILE A 144 -10.37 -15.70 16.28
N LEU A 145 -9.12 -15.99 15.90
CA LEU A 145 -8.10 -16.52 16.82
C LEU A 145 -7.86 -15.57 18.00
N ILE A 146 -7.73 -14.27 17.72
CA ILE A 146 -7.53 -13.23 18.73
C ILE A 146 -8.76 -13.12 19.65
N PHE A 147 -9.96 -13.16 19.07
CA PHE A 147 -11.20 -13.07 19.82
C PHE A 147 -11.43 -14.28 20.74
N LEU A 148 -11.18 -15.50 20.24
CA LEU A 148 -11.47 -16.74 20.96
C LEU A 148 -10.42 -17.09 22.02
N VAL A 149 -9.14 -16.92 21.71
CA VAL A 149 -8.03 -17.42 22.55
C VAL A 149 -7.37 -16.30 23.35
N GLY A 150 -7.70 -15.03 23.06
CA GLY A 150 -7.00 -13.90 23.65
C GLY A 150 -5.51 -13.93 23.31
N TYR A 151 -4.64 -13.46 24.21
CA TYR A 151 -3.19 -13.45 23.98
C TYR A 151 -2.61 -14.88 24.08
N SER A 152 -2.44 -15.54 22.93
CA SER A 152 -1.94 -16.92 22.82
C SER A 152 -0.44 -16.98 22.46
N PRO A 153 0.21 -18.16 22.58
CA PRO A 153 1.59 -18.35 22.12
C PRO A 153 1.80 -18.01 20.64
N ILE A 154 0.76 -18.23 19.81
CA ILE A 154 0.77 -17.88 18.38
C ILE A 154 0.84 -16.35 18.22
N ILE A 155 0.06 -15.64 19.01
CA ILE A 155 0.03 -14.17 19.04
C ILE A 155 1.36 -13.59 19.54
N ALA A 156 1.95 -14.21 20.56
CA ALA A 156 3.28 -13.85 21.03
C ALA A 156 4.37 -14.10 19.97
N PHE A 157 4.28 -15.20 19.22
CA PHE A 157 5.16 -15.49 18.08
C PHE A 157 5.04 -14.42 16.98
N MET A 158 3.82 -14.09 16.57
CA MET A 158 3.59 -13.07 15.52
C MET A 158 4.08 -11.69 15.94
N ASN A 159 3.92 -11.30 17.21
CA ASN A 159 4.41 -10.02 17.71
C ASN A 159 5.94 -9.94 17.78
N LYS A 160 6.64 -11.07 17.92
CA LYS A 160 8.11 -11.13 17.86
C LYS A 160 8.63 -11.17 16.43
N ALA A 161 7.77 -11.45 15.46
CA ALA A 161 8.17 -11.69 14.07
C ALA A 161 8.65 -10.43 13.36
N VAL A 162 8.13 -9.25 13.70
CA VAL A 162 8.57 -7.98 13.14
C VAL A 162 9.19 -7.14 14.26
N THR A 163 10.50 -6.94 14.18
CA THR A 163 11.23 -6.12 15.15
C THR A 163 11.17 -4.64 14.78
N GLU A 164 11.60 -3.78 15.70
CA GLU A 164 11.81 -2.35 15.42
C GLU A 164 12.87 -2.09 14.32
N TYR A 165 13.62 -3.11 13.92
CA TYR A 165 14.63 -3.08 12.85
C TYR A 165 14.13 -3.70 11.53
N GLY A 166 12.86 -4.11 11.48
CA GLY A 166 12.27 -4.83 10.35
C GLY A 166 12.27 -6.35 10.53
N LEU A 167 11.85 -7.05 9.48
CA LEU A 167 11.73 -8.51 9.44
C LEU A 167 13.08 -9.18 9.22
N LEU A 168 13.99 -8.57 8.47
CA LEU A 168 15.30 -9.17 8.14
C LEU A 168 16.22 -9.30 9.36
N HIS A 169 15.94 -8.58 10.45
CA HIS A 169 16.65 -8.69 11.72
C HIS A 169 16.01 -9.72 12.68
N SER A 170 14.90 -10.34 12.30
CA SER A 170 14.22 -11.37 13.08
C SER A 170 14.86 -12.75 12.88
N ASP A 171 14.50 -13.72 13.73
CA ASP A 171 14.98 -15.10 13.55
C ASP A 171 14.54 -15.69 12.19
N LEU A 172 15.34 -16.61 11.65
CA LEU A 172 15.09 -17.26 10.36
C LEU A 172 13.68 -17.87 10.25
N SER A 173 13.18 -18.48 11.33
CA SER A 173 11.84 -19.06 11.39
C SER A 173 10.75 -18.01 11.17
N HIS A 174 10.88 -16.83 11.78
CA HIS A 174 9.96 -15.72 11.60
C HIS A 174 10.06 -15.18 10.17
N ILE A 175 11.27 -14.98 9.64
CA ILE A 175 11.49 -14.53 8.25
C ILE A 175 10.77 -15.47 7.27
N MET A 176 10.99 -16.77 7.39
CA MET A 176 10.40 -17.76 6.48
C MET A 176 8.87 -17.80 6.56
N ILE A 177 8.30 -17.83 7.76
CA ILE A 177 6.84 -17.93 7.94
C ILE A 177 6.14 -16.65 7.45
N ILE A 178 6.65 -15.49 7.83
CA ILE A 178 6.05 -14.20 7.49
C ILE A 178 6.18 -13.89 6.00
N SER A 179 7.36 -14.14 5.41
CA SER A 179 7.54 -14.00 3.96
C SER A 179 6.67 -14.99 3.19
N GLY A 180 6.48 -16.21 3.71
CA GLY A 180 5.53 -17.19 3.19
C GLY A 180 4.09 -16.65 3.15
N ILE A 181 3.57 -16.16 4.27
CA ILE A 181 2.23 -15.55 4.35
C ILE A 181 2.10 -14.38 3.36
N TYR A 182 3.10 -13.49 3.34
CA TYR A 182 3.10 -12.35 2.44
C TYR A 182 3.13 -12.76 0.96
N SER A 183 3.89 -13.79 0.60
CA SER A 183 3.95 -14.34 -0.76
C SER A 183 2.60 -14.91 -1.21
N ILE A 184 1.86 -15.57 -0.32
CA ILE A 184 0.52 -16.12 -0.60
C ILE A 184 -0.48 -14.99 -0.86
N VAL A 185 -0.45 -13.94 -0.03
CA VAL A 185 -1.34 -12.77 -0.18
C VAL A 185 -1.04 -12.02 -1.47
N THR A 186 0.25 -11.74 -1.74
CA THR A 186 0.67 -11.06 -2.97
C THR A 186 0.33 -11.88 -4.21
N PHE A 187 0.51 -13.20 -4.17
CA PHE A 187 0.06 -14.10 -5.25
C PHE A 187 -1.44 -13.97 -5.52
N SER A 188 -2.28 -13.97 -4.48
CA SER A 188 -3.73 -13.80 -4.63
C SER A 188 -4.10 -12.46 -5.29
N VAL A 189 -3.45 -11.36 -4.88
CA VAL A 189 -3.68 -10.03 -5.48
C VAL A 189 -3.21 -10.00 -6.94
N VAL A 190 -2.01 -10.49 -7.25
CA VAL A 190 -1.49 -10.53 -8.62
C VAL A 190 -2.36 -11.41 -9.52
N TYR A 191 -2.79 -12.58 -9.04
CA TYR A 191 -3.72 -13.43 -9.76
C TYR A 191 -5.04 -12.71 -10.06
N SER A 192 -5.58 -11.99 -9.08
CA SER A 192 -6.79 -11.18 -9.24
C SER A 192 -6.59 -10.09 -10.30
N LEU A 193 -5.47 -9.36 -10.28
CA LEU A 193 -5.14 -8.36 -11.29
C LEU A 193 -5.05 -8.94 -12.71
N ILE A 194 -4.51 -10.16 -12.87
CA ILE A 194 -4.47 -10.87 -14.16
C ILE A 194 -5.88 -11.19 -14.64
N LYS A 195 -6.81 -11.55 -13.75
CA LYS A 195 -8.21 -11.78 -14.12
C LYS A 195 -8.92 -10.49 -14.49
N ILE A 196 -8.70 -9.40 -13.76
CA ILE A 196 -9.22 -8.08 -14.12
C ILE A 196 -8.69 -7.68 -15.49
N TYR A 197 -7.39 -7.88 -15.76
CA TYR A 197 -6.81 -7.59 -17.08
C TYR A 197 -7.54 -8.36 -18.20
N LYS A 198 -7.81 -9.65 -17.97
CA LYS A 198 -8.43 -10.53 -18.97
C LYS A 198 -9.93 -10.26 -19.17
N TYR A 199 -10.67 -9.97 -18.11
CA TYR A 199 -12.14 -9.93 -18.13
C TYR A 199 -12.73 -8.52 -17.91
N GLY A 200 -12.13 -7.70 -17.04
CA GLY A 200 -12.56 -6.31 -16.77
C GLY A 200 -11.81 -5.27 -17.61
N GLY A 201 -10.81 -5.70 -18.38
CA GLY A 201 -10.09 -4.85 -19.33
C GLY A 201 -8.75 -4.31 -18.84
N LYS A 202 -7.87 -4.06 -19.81
CA LYS A 202 -6.49 -3.65 -19.59
C LYS A 202 -6.36 -2.29 -18.88
N ARG A 203 -7.22 -1.33 -19.22
CA ARG A 203 -7.16 0.03 -18.66
C ARG A 203 -7.43 0.01 -17.16
N LEU A 204 -8.49 -0.68 -16.74
CA LEU A 204 -8.87 -0.82 -15.35
C LEU A 204 -7.79 -1.55 -14.53
N SER A 205 -7.33 -2.71 -15.02
CA SER A 205 -6.26 -3.47 -14.35
C SER A 205 -4.97 -2.64 -14.17
N SER A 206 -4.57 -1.90 -15.20
CA SER A 206 -3.39 -1.02 -15.13
C SER A 206 -3.57 0.10 -14.12
N LEU A 207 -4.76 0.70 -14.04
CA LEU A 207 -5.07 1.77 -13.08
C LEU A 207 -4.99 1.24 -11.64
N ILE A 208 -5.62 0.10 -11.37
CA ILE A 208 -5.58 -0.55 -10.05
C ILE A 208 -4.13 -0.90 -9.68
N LEU A 209 -3.37 -1.48 -10.61
CA LEU A 209 -1.95 -1.79 -10.38
C LEU A 209 -1.14 -0.55 -10.02
N CYS A 210 -1.31 0.56 -10.75
CA CYS A 210 -0.63 1.82 -10.44
C CYS A 210 -0.98 2.35 -9.05
N LEU A 211 -2.26 2.33 -8.66
CA LEU A 211 -2.70 2.75 -7.34
C LEU A 211 -2.12 1.87 -6.23
N LEU A 212 -2.09 0.54 -6.43
CA LEU A 212 -1.47 -0.38 -5.48
C LEU A 212 0.03 -0.10 -5.35
N ILE A 213 0.76 0.08 -6.45
CA ILE A 213 2.19 0.41 -6.41
C ILE A 213 2.43 1.73 -5.67
N LEU A 214 1.63 2.77 -5.91
CA LEU A 214 1.73 4.04 -5.19
C LEU A 214 1.46 3.88 -3.69
N GLY A 215 0.45 3.08 -3.33
CA GLY A 215 0.18 2.68 -1.95
C GLY A 215 1.39 2.00 -1.32
N PHE A 216 1.88 0.91 -1.89
CA PHE A 216 3.04 0.18 -1.36
C PHE A 216 4.30 1.04 -1.29
N ALA A 217 4.58 1.85 -2.31
CA ALA A 217 5.72 2.77 -2.33
C ALA A 217 5.65 3.79 -1.19
N SER A 218 4.46 4.31 -0.86
CA SER A 218 4.28 5.21 0.28
C SER A 218 4.68 4.59 1.62
N GLN A 219 4.48 3.27 1.78
CA GLN A 219 4.92 2.54 2.97
C GLN A 219 6.43 2.26 2.97
N MET A 220 7.01 1.96 1.81
CA MET A 220 8.46 1.78 1.69
C MET A 220 9.22 3.06 2.05
N ILE A 221 8.74 4.22 1.59
CA ILE A 221 9.33 5.54 1.88
C ILE A 221 9.35 5.82 3.39
N LYS A 222 8.36 5.32 4.15
CA LYS A 222 8.31 5.47 5.61
C LYS A 222 9.58 4.92 6.29
N GLY A 223 10.15 3.84 5.78
CA GLY A 223 11.38 3.25 6.30
C GLY A 223 12.63 4.13 6.15
N PHE A 224 12.56 5.17 5.31
CA PHE A 224 13.60 6.20 5.15
C PHE A 224 13.52 7.34 6.19
N SER A 225 12.62 7.20 7.17
CA SER A 225 12.54 8.12 8.31
C SER A 225 12.89 7.43 9.64
N PRO A 226 13.75 8.03 10.49
CA PRO A 226 14.06 7.51 11.81
C PRO A 226 12.83 7.51 12.75
N THR A 227 11.75 8.20 12.38
CA THR A 227 10.51 8.27 13.17
C THR A 227 9.46 7.25 12.74
N CYS A 228 9.82 6.28 11.90
CA CYS A 228 8.92 5.30 11.28
C CYS A 228 8.05 4.53 12.29
N TRP A 229 8.60 4.12 13.44
CA TRP A 229 7.85 3.41 14.49
C TRP A 229 7.11 4.35 15.45
N PHE A 230 7.72 5.47 15.84
CA PHE A 230 7.19 6.38 16.87
C PHE A 230 6.05 7.28 16.40
N THR A 231 5.99 7.61 15.10
CA THR A 231 4.92 8.46 14.53
C THR A 231 4.01 7.69 13.58
N GLY A 232 4.05 6.36 13.68
CA GLY A 232 3.67 5.41 12.63
C GLY A 232 2.33 5.65 11.98
N GLU A 233 1.28 5.94 12.77
CA GLU A 233 -0.11 6.03 12.29
C GLU A 233 -0.36 7.21 11.33
N ARG A 234 0.37 8.34 11.46
CA ARG A 234 0.12 9.55 10.64
C ARG A 234 0.49 9.37 9.17
N TRP A 235 1.52 8.59 8.90
CA TRP A 235 2.07 8.42 7.55
C TRP A 235 1.31 7.39 6.73
N GLU A 236 0.38 6.69 7.35
CA GLU A 236 -0.38 5.58 6.77
C GLU A 236 -1.61 6.06 6.00
N VAL A 237 -2.03 7.30 6.26
CA VAL A 237 -3.12 7.98 5.57
C VAL A 237 -2.91 7.93 4.05
N TYR A 238 -1.68 8.02 3.56
CA TYR A 238 -1.40 7.95 2.13
C TYR A 238 -1.63 6.56 1.54
N TYR A 239 -1.20 5.51 2.24
CA TYR A 239 -1.49 4.13 1.84
C TYR A 239 -2.99 3.88 1.83
N TYR A 240 -3.69 4.27 2.89
CA TYR A 240 -5.14 4.11 2.99
C TYR A 240 -5.87 4.90 1.91
N PHE A 241 -5.43 6.11 1.58
CA PHE A 241 -5.98 6.87 0.46
C PHE A 241 -5.95 6.08 -0.85
N PHE A 242 -4.80 5.49 -1.21
CA PHE A 242 -4.71 4.69 -2.43
C PHE A 242 -5.54 3.42 -2.38
N ILE A 243 -5.59 2.72 -1.23
CA ILE A 243 -6.46 1.54 -1.05
C ILE A 243 -7.94 1.93 -1.17
N THR A 244 -8.36 3.04 -0.57
CA THR A 244 -9.74 3.56 -0.69
C THR A 244 -10.08 3.93 -2.13
N CYS A 245 -9.16 4.53 -2.89
CA CYS A 245 -9.35 4.76 -4.33
C CYS A 245 -9.58 3.45 -5.09
N VAL A 246 -8.82 2.39 -4.78
CA VAL A 246 -9.01 1.08 -5.41
C VAL A 246 -10.35 0.47 -5.03
N ILE A 247 -10.74 0.52 -3.74
CA ILE A 247 -12.06 0.07 -3.28
C ILE A 247 -13.15 0.80 -4.06
N TYR A 248 -13.08 2.13 -4.11
CA TYR A 248 -14.05 2.96 -4.81
C TYR A 248 -14.19 2.55 -6.29
N ILE A 249 -13.08 2.43 -7.02
CA ILE A 249 -13.08 2.00 -8.42
C ILE A 249 -13.74 0.63 -8.58
N LEU A 250 -13.35 -0.35 -7.76
CA LEU A 250 -13.94 -1.69 -7.81
C LEU A 250 -15.44 -1.67 -7.51
N THR A 251 -15.89 -0.83 -6.57
CA THR A 251 -17.31 -0.71 -6.24
C THR A 251 -18.12 -0.02 -7.33
N VAL A 252 -17.58 1.01 -8.00
CA VAL A 252 -18.25 1.67 -9.14
C VAL A 252 -18.41 0.68 -10.29
N GLU A 253 -17.32 0.00 -10.66
CA GLU A 253 -17.34 -1.02 -11.71
C GLU A 253 -18.30 -2.16 -11.37
N LEU A 254 -18.42 -2.53 -10.10
CA LEU A 254 -19.41 -3.53 -9.65
C LEU A 254 -20.86 -3.09 -9.85
N LEU A 255 -21.15 -1.80 -9.64
CA LEU A 255 -22.49 -1.24 -9.82
C LEU A 255 -22.83 -1.13 -11.31
N GLU A 256 -21.91 -0.61 -12.12
CA GLU A 256 -22.09 -0.46 -13.57
C GLU A 256 -22.29 -1.82 -14.25
N ASN A 257 -21.52 -2.85 -13.87
CA ASN A 257 -21.69 -4.20 -14.42
C ASN A 257 -23.04 -4.84 -14.04
N ARG A 258 -23.70 -4.42 -12.95
CA ARG A 258 -25.04 -4.92 -12.59
C ARG A 258 -26.14 -4.25 -13.40
N ASP A 259 -26.00 -2.97 -13.72
CA ASP A 259 -26.98 -2.23 -14.53
C ASP A 259 -27.03 -2.78 -15.97
N ASP A 260 -25.92 -3.29 -16.48
CA ASP A 260 -25.88 -3.95 -17.79
C ASP A 260 -26.48 -5.37 -17.78
N GLU A 261 -26.41 -6.12 -16.67
CA GLU A 261 -27.13 -7.39 -16.49
C GLU A 261 -28.65 -7.18 -16.33
N GLY A 262 -29.09 -6.00 -15.88
CA GLY A 262 -30.49 -5.61 -15.72
C GLY A 262 -31.19 -5.14 -17.00
N LYS A 263 -30.45 -4.85 -18.07
CA LYS A 263 -31.00 -4.64 -19.41
C LYS A 263 -31.22 -6.00 -20.08
N ILE A 264 -32.22 -6.74 -19.60
CA ILE A 264 -32.83 -7.81 -20.38
C ILE A 264 -33.34 -7.15 -21.65
N THR A 265 -32.76 -7.55 -22.78
CA THR A 265 -33.20 -7.15 -24.11
C THR A 265 -34.65 -7.60 -24.30
N ASP A 266 -35.58 -6.67 -24.15
CA ASP A 266 -36.91 -6.77 -24.75
C ASP A 266 -36.74 -6.61 -26.27
N TRP A 267 -36.47 -7.74 -26.94
CA TRP A 267 -36.75 -7.95 -28.36
C TRP A 267 -37.23 -9.40 -28.55
#